data_AF-A0AAD7MXH6-F1
#
_entry.id   AF-A0AAD7MXH6-F1
#
_cell.length_a   1.000
_cell.length_b   1.000
_cell.length_c   1.000
_cell.angle_alpha   90.00
_cell.angle_beta   90.00
_cell.angle_gamma   90.00
#
_symmetry.space_group_name_H-M   'P 1'
#
loop_
_entity.id
_entity.type
_entity.pdbx_description
1 polymer ?
#
loop_
_entity_poly.entity_id
_entity_poly.type
_entity_poly.pdbx_seq_one_letter_code
_entity_poly.pdbx_strand_id
1 'polypeptide(L)'
;MPVLHLLSETQPLPKPPLKAFPPIWAQSRQEVCESFEWFRSYQGGVYQNNGSVKGYFLSAFSAQRDCFQCGGKIVISHGGGKADSISSAQNVKGQAKTAVDQRAQDSSVQALLENYRKNQPLVLLIDDKYEPFPFDLSSREVYMTVLGFYKIIHTWAEYQSSNSNTSGRVVRYKFAFQWCEDQGEPWWSKGPSDAIRSNSNNNQVSVVTSLLCLLPDVRSHSQPKPANLYFPCAACSEKSPRVYRQAWACLNPACSAFWTMPSGQSLPENLDYNTEFLTVIDHRALPLSYRDALLPKTPVLAPHGGVTTSYAHTRGWHCRKCGRLSCRSAWELYQCPNCKVCASILGRVRRPPCVDIPLAYSLHIAIQRLAPRFFAHSDIGMSGPAGRCQTFILPDGKGKIHLIQTNRLANLEADQIFEAYQKQASDGTLLLRRWPLRSVSLLLRGQFLTNYFSQNSGETYHYVGGGAETVPFVHAPSSIVQARDLIQKRIHEALGTQHKFNEVLSAAYMEQQKMAFHSDSEHGLGPVVAGLSMGSPALMHFRLLSKYVPRNEQRANAMTVVLRHGDVLVMEGAGVQDFYEHTVVPCNFRIAATARWIEPHHA
;
A
#
# COMPACT_ATOMS: atom_id res chain seq x y z
N MET A 1 60.03 -8.72 -9.69
CA MET A 1 59.58 -7.64 -8.79
C MET A 1 58.20 -7.19 -9.25
N PRO A 2 57.10 -7.77 -8.73
CA PRO A 2 55.77 -7.30 -9.06
C PRO A 2 55.42 -6.10 -8.17
N VAL A 3 54.94 -5.03 -8.80
CA VAL A 3 54.45 -3.82 -8.12
C VAL A 3 53.06 -4.13 -7.56
N LEU A 4 52.95 -4.12 -6.22
CA LEU A 4 51.70 -4.18 -5.48
C LEU A 4 50.88 -2.91 -5.76
N HIS A 5 49.75 -3.05 -6.45
CA HIS A 5 48.69 -2.05 -6.42
C HIS A 5 47.91 -2.19 -5.10
N LEU A 6 48.22 -1.31 -4.14
CA LEU A 6 47.39 -1.06 -2.98
C LEU A 6 46.09 -0.37 -3.42
N LEU A 7 44.99 -1.12 -3.46
CA LEU A 7 43.64 -0.55 -3.46
C LEU A 7 43.37 -0.04 -2.04
N SER A 8 43.43 1.27 -1.82
CA SER A 8 42.87 1.87 -0.61
C SER A 8 41.36 1.99 -0.79
N GLU A 9 40.61 0.94 -0.46
CA GLU A 9 39.19 1.08 -0.14
C GLU A 9 39.10 1.89 1.16
N THR A 10 38.94 3.21 1.03
CA THR A 10 38.54 4.04 2.16
C THR A 10 37.09 3.66 2.49
N GLN A 11 36.90 2.85 3.52
CA GLN A 11 35.56 2.60 4.04
C GLN A 11 34.92 3.95 4.38
N PRO A 12 33.72 4.27 3.86
CA PRO A 12 33.05 5.51 4.20
C PRO A 12 32.85 5.57 5.71
N LEU A 13 33.21 6.70 6.31
CA LEU A 13 33.02 6.92 7.74
C LEU A 13 31.54 6.63 8.10
N PRO A 14 31.27 5.89 9.19
CA PRO A 14 29.91 5.56 9.57
C PRO A 14 29.12 6.85 9.83
N LYS A 15 27.92 6.92 9.26
CA LYS A 15 27.04 8.09 9.43
C LYS A 15 26.71 8.27 10.92
N PRO A 16 26.65 9.51 11.42
CA PRO A 16 26.20 9.77 12.78
C PRO A 16 24.76 9.25 12.99
N PRO A 17 24.43 8.73 14.19
CA PRO A 17 23.09 8.25 14.49
C PRO A 17 22.07 9.40 14.56
N LEU A 18 20.80 9.08 14.36
CA LEU A 18 19.72 10.05 14.53
C LEU A 18 19.60 10.51 15.99
N LYS A 19 19.62 11.83 16.20
CA LYS A 19 19.45 12.42 17.54
C LYS A 19 18.02 12.30 18.08
N ALA A 20 17.02 12.38 17.20
CA ALA A 20 15.61 12.29 17.52
C ALA A 20 14.85 11.60 16.37
N PHE A 21 13.62 11.15 16.63
CA PHE A 21 12.74 10.68 15.58
C PHE A 21 12.38 11.83 14.62
N PRO A 22 12.33 11.59 13.31
CA PRO A 22 11.82 12.58 12.36
C PRO A 22 10.35 12.93 12.64
N PRO A 23 9.85 14.10 12.18
CA PRO A 23 8.46 14.50 12.38
C PRO A 23 7.43 13.53 11.77
N ILE A 24 7.78 12.88 10.66
CA ILE A 24 6.96 11.90 9.97
C ILE A 24 7.84 10.74 9.51
N TRP A 25 7.69 9.57 10.12
CA TRP A 25 8.50 8.39 9.83
C TRP A 25 7.71 7.08 9.87
N ALA A 26 8.26 6.01 9.30
CA ALA A 26 7.65 4.70 9.24
C ALA A 26 8.69 3.57 9.29
N GLN A 27 8.26 2.37 9.68
CA GLN A 27 9.01 1.10 9.65
C GLN A 27 8.66 0.23 8.44
N SER A 28 7.53 0.49 7.77
CA SER A 28 7.18 -0.19 6.54
C SER A 28 6.63 0.76 5.46
N ARG A 29 6.75 0.33 4.20
CA ARG A 29 6.21 1.07 3.06
C ARG A 29 4.69 1.15 3.08
N GLN A 30 4.03 0.13 3.65
CA GLN A 30 2.58 0.11 3.82
C GLN A 30 2.11 1.19 4.79
N GLU A 31 2.81 1.40 5.92
CA GLU A 31 2.47 2.47 6.87
C GLU A 31 2.43 3.83 6.18
N VAL A 32 3.41 4.13 5.31
CA VAL A 32 3.42 5.34 4.48
C VAL A 32 2.23 5.36 3.53
N CYS A 33 2.05 4.30 2.73
CA CYS A 33 1.00 4.26 1.70
C CYS A 33 -0.43 4.27 2.26
N GLU A 34 -0.62 3.83 3.51
CA GLU A 34 -1.91 3.83 4.22
C GLU A 34 -2.14 5.10 5.05
N SER A 35 -1.10 5.82 5.45
CA SER A 35 -1.24 6.99 6.33
C SER A 35 -0.96 8.32 5.64
N PHE A 36 -0.22 8.33 4.52
CA PHE A 36 0.29 9.55 3.89
C PHE A 36 -0.33 9.80 2.51
N GLU A 37 -0.95 10.97 2.32
CA GLU A 37 -1.65 11.28 1.06
C GLU A 37 -0.72 11.67 -0.10
N TRP A 38 0.47 12.16 0.22
CA TRP A 38 1.47 12.56 -0.77
C TRP A 38 2.23 11.37 -1.36
N PHE A 39 2.09 10.16 -0.82
CA PHE A 39 2.76 8.98 -1.35
C PHE A 39 1.96 7.70 -1.14
N ARG A 40 1.50 7.08 -2.25
CA ARG A 40 0.74 5.82 -2.23
C ARG A 40 1.25 4.80 -3.24
N SER A 41 2.55 4.83 -3.51
CA SER A 41 3.20 3.90 -4.42
C SER A 41 3.90 2.78 -3.64
N TYR A 42 3.30 1.59 -3.64
CA TYR A 42 3.79 0.41 -2.91
C TYR A 42 5.07 -0.19 -3.49
N GLN A 43 5.39 0.08 -4.76
CA GLN A 43 6.52 -0.52 -5.45
C GLN A 43 7.40 0.51 -6.19
N GLY A 44 6.83 1.57 -6.75
CA GLY A 44 7.56 2.56 -7.57
C GLY A 44 8.05 3.79 -6.79
N GLY A 45 9.16 4.40 -7.21
CA GLY A 45 9.72 5.60 -6.57
C GLY A 45 8.93 6.90 -6.79
N VAL A 46 8.04 6.97 -7.78
CA VAL A 46 7.31 8.20 -8.13
C VAL A 46 5.80 7.96 -7.97
N TYR A 47 5.16 8.69 -7.05
CA TYR A 47 3.71 8.67 -6.89
C TYR A 47 3.06 9.84 -7.63
N GLN A 48 2.21 9.51 -8.59
CA GLN A 48 1.55 10.45 -9.48
C GLN A 48 0.04 10.41 -9.26
N ASN A 49 -0.62 11.55 -9.42
CA ASN A 49 -2.07 11.66 -9.42
C ASN A 49 -2.50 12.76 -10.41
N ASN A 50 -3.44 12.46 -11.30
CA ASN A 50 -3.93 13.40 -12.33
C ASN A 50 -2.82 14.02 -13.19
N GLY A 51 -1.81 13.22 -13.57
CA GLY A 51 -0.72 13.67 -14.45
C GLY A 51 0.38 14.49 -13.79
N SER A 52 0.34 14.70 -12.47
CA SER A 52 1.39 15.39 -11.71
C SER A 52 1.88 14.53 -10.55
N VAL A 53 3.16 14.67 -10.20
CA VAL A 53 3.80 14.01 -9.06
C VAL A 53 3.37 14.68 -7.76
N LYS A 54 2.92 13.86 -6.80
CA LYS A 54 2.65 14.30 -5.42
C LYS A 54 3.81 13.97 -4.49
N GLY A 55 4.45 12.83 -4.69
CA GLY A 55 5.56 12.39 -3.85
C GLY A 55 6.60 11.63 -4.64
N TYR A 56 7.85 11.85 -4.26
CA TYR A 56 9.03 11.26 -4.88
C TYR A 56 9.88 10.62 -3.79
N PHE A 57 10.21 9.35 -3.98
CA PHE A 57 10.92 8.51 -3.02
C PHE A 57 12.34 8.24 -3.49
N LEU A 58 13.29 8.72 -2.70
CA LEU A 58 14.73 8.57 -2.85
C LEU A 58 15.19 7.33 -2.05
N SER A 59 15.92 6.43 -2.70
CA SER A 59 16.33 5.14 -2.13
C SER A 59 17.69 4.72 -2.71
N ALA A 60 18.11 3.47 -2.47
CA ALA A 60 19.41 2.90 -2.84
C ALA A 60 19.76 2.95 -4.34
N PHE A 61 18.79 3.20 -5.22
CA PHE A 61 18.97 3.17 -6.67
C PHE A 61 19.27 4.57 -7.24
N SER A 62 20.33 5.21 -6.76
CA SER A 62 20.79 6.49 -7.32
C SER A 62 21.36 6.30 -8.72
N ALA A 63 21.07 7.25 -9.61
CA ALA A 63 21.77 7.39 -10.88
C ALA A 63 23.09 8.15 -10.68
N GLN A 64 24.02 8.01 -11.63
CA GLN A 64 25.30 8.73 -11.61
C GLN A 64 25.06 10.25 -11.42
N ARG A 65 25.80 10.89 -10.51
CA ARG A 65 25.67 12.31 -10.14
C ARG A 65 24.36 12.71 -9.42
N ASP A 66 23.51 11.77 -9.00
CA ASP A 66 22.48 12.13 -7.99
C ASP A 66 23.18 12.65 -6.72
N CYS A 67 22.68 13.73 -6.11
CA CYS A 67 23.38 14.37 -4.99
C CYS A 67 22.45 15.09 -4.01
N PHE A 68 22.96 15.31 -2.80
CA PHE A 68 22.32 16.03 -1.71
C PHE A 68 23.21 17.23 -1.33
N GLN A 69 22.78 18.43 -1.72
CA GLN A 69 23.58 19.66 -1.66
C GLN A 69 22.92 20.71 -0.77
N CYS A 70 23.71 21.71 -0.35
CA CYS A 70 23.22 22.83 0.47
C CYS A 70 22.48 22.35 1.74
N GLY A 71 23.03 21.36 2.43
CA GLY A 71 22.39 20.75 3.61
C GLY A 71 21.06 20.05 3.32
N GLY A 72 20.80 19.66 2.07
CA GLY A 72 19.53 19.05 1.64
C GLY A 72 18.51 20.03 1.10
N LYS A 73 18.84 21.33 1.03
CA LYS A 73 17.98 22.33 0.38
C LYS A 73 17.95 22.17 -1.13
N ILE A 74 18.96 21.52 -1.74
CA ILE A 74 18.94 21.10 -3.14
C ILE A 74 19.22 19.60 -3.20
N VAL A 75 18.32 18.86 -3.84
CA VAL A 75 18.46 17.42 -4.10
C VAL A 75 18.38 17.21 -5.60
N ILE A 76 19.34 16.50 -6.18
CA ILE A 76 19.31 16.12 -7.59
C ILE A 76 19.05 14.63 -7.69
N SER A 77 18.02 14.25 -8.44
CA SER A 77 17.69 12.85 -8.70
C SER A 77 17.16 12.65 -10.12
N HIS A 78 17.17 11.41 -10.58
CA HIS A 78 16.70 11.01 -11.91
C HIS A 78 15.18 10.75 -11.96
N GLY A 79 14.60 10.60 -13.15
CA GLY A 79 13.14 10.47 -13.35
C GLY A 79 12.48 9.17 -12.85
N GLY A 80 13.25 8.26 -12.25
CA GLY A 80 12.80 6.92 -11.83
C GLY A 80 12.48 5.96 -12.98
N GLY A 81 12.56 4.65 -12.72
CA GLY A 81 12.27 3.60 -13.71
C GLY A 81 13.37 3.42 -14.77
N LYS A 82 13.30 2.31 -15.53
CA LYS A 82 14.29 1.92 -16.56
C LYS A 82 15.75 1.82 -16.08
N ALA A 83 15.95 1.71 -14.77
CA ALA A 83 17.22 1.33 -14.16
C ALA A 83 17.46 -0.18 -14.29
N ASP A 84 18.70 -0.59 -14.12
CA ASP A 84 19.04 -2.01 -13.98
C ASP A 84 18.28 -2.61 -12.79
N SER A 85 17.63 -3.75 -12.99
CA SER A 85 16.95 -4.45 -11.90
C SER A 85 17.12 -5.96 -12.00
N ILE A 86 17.39 -6.60 -10.87
CA ILE A 86 17.36 -8.06 -10.76
C ILE A 86 15.91 -8.43 -10.48
N SER A 87 15.21 -9.00 -11.46
CA SER A 87 13.83 -9.45 -11.25
C SER A 87 13.82 -10.63 -10.27
N SER A 88 13.30 -10.42 -9.07
CA SER A 88 12.97 -11.46 -8.08
C SER A 88 11.45 -11.68 -8.09
N ALA A 89 10.90 -11.99 -9.26
CA ALA A 89 9.52 -12.45 -9.41
C ALA A 89 9.52 -13.96 -9.69
N GLN A 90 8.63 -14.68 -9.00
CA GLN A 90 8.55 -16.14 -8.95
C GLN A 90 8.64 -16.84 -10.33
N ASN A 91 9.43 -17.92 -10.35
CA ASN A 91 9.49 -19.00 -11.34
C ASN A 91 10.19 -18.78 -12.70
N VAL A 92 10.95 -17.70 -12.87
CA VAL A 92 11.97 -17.62 -13.95
C VAL A 92 13.28 -17.18 -13.30
N LYS A 93 14.37 -17.95 -13.51
CA LYS A 93 15.73 -17.59 -13.06
C LYS A 93 15.98 -16.11 -13.36
N GLY A 94 16.46 -15.38 -12.36
CA GLY A 94 16.63 -13.92 -12.37
C GLY A 94 17.22 -13.39 -13.67
N GLN A 95 16.35 -12.89 -14.54
CA GLN A 95 16.78 -12.09 -15.67
C GLN A 95 17.05 -10.68 -15.13
N ALA A 96 18.31 -10.27 -15.20
CA ALA A 96 18.68 -8.87 -15.04
C ALA A 96 18.00 -8.09 -16.17
N LYS A 97 17.12 -7.16 -15.82
CA LYS A 97 16.62 -6.17 -16.78
C LYS A 97 17.69 -5.13 -16.97
N THR A 98 18.21 -5.04 -18.19
CA THR A 98 19.14 -4.02 -18.63
C THR A 98 18.52 -2.63 -18.57
N ALA A 99 19.32 -1.65 -18.19
CA ALA A 99 19.02 -0.24 -18.24
C ALA A 99 18.65 0.21 -19.67
N VAL A 100 17.54 0.94 -19.80
CA VAL A 100 17.07 1.48 -21.09
C VAL A 100 17.00 3.01 -21.01
N ASP A 101 17.14 3.69 -22.14
CA ASP A 101 16.98 5.12 -22.23
C ASP A 101 15.63 5.60 -21.70
N GLN A 102 15.69 6.59 -20.81
CA GLN A 102 14.52 7.34 -20.39
C GLN A 102 14.11 8.31 -21.51
N ARG A 103 12.79 8.45 -21.69
CA ARG A 103 12.18 9.33 -22.69
C ARG A 103 11.29 10.35 -21.98
N ALA A 104 11.12 11.53 -22.56
CA ALA A 104 10.24 12.57 -22.02
C ALA A 104 8.78 12.09 -21.86
N GLN A 105 8.35 11.10 -22.65
CA GLN A 105 7.01 10.51 -22.64
C GLN A 105 6.87 9.35 -21.64
N ASP A 106 7.95 8.95 -20.95
CA ASP A 106 7.83 7.96 -19.88
C ASP A 106 6.99 8.56 -18.76
N SER A 107 6.00 7.80 -18.25
CA SER A 107 5.00 8.31 -17.30
C SER A 107 5.60 9.10 -16.13
N SER A 108 6.67 8.62 -15.50
CA SER A 108 7.32 9.32 -14.38
C SER A 108 8.06 10.59 -14.80
N VAL A 109 8.79 10.55 -15.92
CA VAL A 109 9.51 11.70 -16.48
C VAL A 109 8.51 12.77 -16.91
N GLN A 110 7.46 12.38 -17.64
CA GLN A 110 6.42 13.29 -18.11
C GLN A 110 5.73 14.01 -16.94
N ALA A 111 5.36 13.28 -15.88
CA ALA A 111 4.73 13.87 -14.71
C ALA A 111 5.66 14.83 -13.95
N LEU A 112 6.95 14.53 -13.83
CA LEU A 112 7.93 15.42 -13.21
C LEU A 112 8.17 16.69 -14.06
N LEU A 113 8.24 16.54 -15.38
CA LEU A 113 8.30 17.68 -16.30
C LEU A 113 7.05 18.56 -16.16
N GLU A 114 5.89 17.97 -15.90
CA GLU A 114 4.65 18.71 -15.66
C GLU A 114 4.69 19.49 -14.35
N ASN A 115 5.19 18.90 -13.26
CA ASN A 115 5.45 19.62 -12.01
C ASN A 115 6.40 20.81 -12.21
N TYR A 116 7.46 20.63 -13.01
CA TYR A 116 8.38 21.70 -13.35
C TYR A 116 7.69 22.83 -14.12
N ARG A 117 6.94 22.52 -15.19
CA ARG A 117 6.21 23.51 -16.01
C ARG A 117 5.20 24.30 -15.19
N LYS A 118 4.46 23.62 -14.31
CA LYS A 118 3.44 24.23 -13.45
C LYS A 118 4.00 24.85 -12.17
N ASN A 119 5.31 24.73 -11.93
CA ASN A 119 5.95 25.13 -10.66
C ASN A 119 5.23 24.53 -9.44
N GLN A 120 4.77 23.28 -9.57
CA GLN A 120 3.92 22.61 -8.59
C GLN A 120 4.79 21.88 -7.54
N PRO A 121 4.61 22.17 -6.23
CA PRO A 121 5.33 21.48 -5.17
C PRO A 121 5.00 19.99 -5.11
N LEU A 122 5.96 19.19 -4.65
CA LEU A 122 5.82 17.78 -4.34
C LEU A 122 6.58 17.44 -3.06
N VAL A 123 6.32 16.29 -2.47
CA VAL A 123 7.00 15.84 -1.26
C VAL A 123 8.16 14.90 -1.59
N LEU A 124 9.32 15.12 -0.97
CA LEU A 124 10.43 14.15 -0.99
C LEU A 124 10.38 13.23 0.24
N LEU A 125 10.62 11.94 0.01
CA LEU A 125 10.78 10.91 1.03
C LEU A 125 12.11 10.21 0.81
N ILE A 126 12.75 9.76 1.89
CA ILE A 126 13.97 8.95 1.84
C ILE A 126 13.77 7.64 2.61
N ASP A 127 14.55 6.62 2.27
CA ASP A 127 14.75 5.47 3.15
C ASP A 127 16.15 5.46 3.77
N ASP A 128 16.38 4.48 4.64
CA ASP A 128 17.65 4.26 5.33
C ASP A 128 18.78 3.77 4.42
N LYS A 129 18.50 3.53 3.14
CA LYS A 129 19.49 3.20 2.11
C LYS A 129 19.83 4.37 1.20
N TYR A 130 19.21 5.54 1.38
CA TYR A 130 19.56 6.74 0.63
C TYR A 130 20.93 7.27 1.13
N GLU A 131 21.97 6.87 0.41
CA GLU A 131 23.37 7.14 0.75
C GLU A 131 23.70 8.63 0.96
N PRO A 132 23.19 9.58 0.16
CA PRO A 132 23.54 11.00 0.33
C PRO A 132 23.02 11.66 1.62
N PHE A 133 22.09 11.04 2.36
CA PHE A 133 21.56 11.61 3.59
C PHE A 133 22.57 11.54 4.74
N PRO A 134 22.81 12.62 5.52
CA PRO A 134 23.93 12.72 6.45
C PRO A 134 23.82 11.89 7.74
N PHE A 135 22.66 11.30 8.06
CA PHE A 135 22.46 10.54 9.30
C PHE A 135 22.03 9.09 9.02
N ASP A 136 22.34 8.18 9.94
CA ASP A 136 21.87 6.80 9.87
C ASP A 136 20.44 6.67 10.43
N LEU A 137 19.46 6.47 9.54
CA LEU A 137 18.06 6.25 9.95
C LEU A 137 17.86 4.93 10.69
N SER A 138 18.67 3.90 10.39
CA SER A 138 18.51 2.57 10.97
C SER A 138 18.85 2.53 12.47
N SER A 139 19.67 3.47 12.96
CA SER A 139 19.98 3.67 14.38
C SER A 139 18.77 3.84 15.31
N ARG A 140 17.60 4.19 14.77
CA ARG A 140 16.32 4.29 15.50
C ARG A 140 15.21 3.44 14.87
N GLU A 141 15.57 2.42 14.10
CA GLU A 141 14.64 1.57 13.34
C GLU A 141 13.72 2.36 12.40
N VAL A 142 14.16 3.52 11.90
CA VAL A 142 13.42 4.30 10.91
C VAL A 142 13.74 3.73 9.53
N TYR A 143 12.74 3.17 8.85
CA TYR A 143 12.90 2.69 7.48
C TYR A 143 12.67 3.82 6.47
N MET A 144 11.57 4.58 6.61
CA MET A 144 11.24 5.68 5.70
C MET A 144 10.93 6.94 6.50
N THR A 145 11.33 8.10 5.98
CA THR A 145 10.96 9.40 6.55
C THR A 145 10.63 10.41 5.46
N VAL A 146 9.78 11.38 5.81
CA VAL A 146 9.46 12.51 4.95
C VAL A 146 10.48 13.62 5.15
N LEU A 147 11.01 14.16 4.06
CA LEU A 147 11.88 15.33 4.10
C LEU A 147 11.05 16.62 4.21
N GLY A 148 10.12 16.80 3.27
CA GLY A 148 9.26 17.98 3.18
C GLY A 148 8.87 18.30 1.74
N PHE A 149 8.34 19.49 1.50
CA PHE A 149 7.99 20.01 0.20
C PHE A 149 9.19 20.57 -0.56
N TYR A 150 9.26 20.21 -1.84
CA TYR A 150 10.25 20.71 -2.78
C TYR A 150 9.55 21.17 -4.07
N LYS A 151 10.18 22.08 -4.80
CA LYS A 151 9.83 22.46 -6.18
C LYS A 151 10.95 22.02 -7.11
N ILE A 152 10.60 21.62 -8.33
CA ILE A 152 11.62 21.35 -9.35
C ILE A 152 12.06 22.69 -9.92
N ILE A 153 13.36 23.01 -9.84
CA ILE A 153 13.93 24.29 -10.32
C ILE A 153 14.67 24.14 -11.65
N HIS A 154 15.18 22.94 -11.94
CA HIS A 154 15.85 22.61 -13.20
C HIS A 154 15.54 21.18 -13.62
N THR A 155 15.53 20.93 -14.93
CA THR A 155 15.42 19.61 -15.55
C THR A 155 16.32 19.53 -16.77
N TRP A 156 16.95 18.39 -17.00
CA TRP A 156 17.77 18.12 -18.18
C TRP A 156 17.87 16.61 -18.45
N ALA A 157 18.36 16.22 -19.62
CA ALA A 157 18.77 14.84 -19.91
C ALA A 157 20.29 14.72 -19.94
N GLU A 158 20.80 13.56 -19.55
CA GLU A 158 22.24 13.28 -19.57
C GLU A 158 22.56 11.83 -19.91
N TYR A 159 23.79 11.59 -20.37
CA TYR A 159 24.33 10.24 -20.45
C TYR A 159 24.88 9.78 -19.12
N GLN A 160 24.54 8.55 -18.77
CA GLN A 160 25.14 7.79 -17.69
C GLN A 160 25.82 6.56 -18.28
N SER A 161 27.02 6.22 -17.80
CA SER A 161 27.71 4.98 -18.19
C SER A 161 26.92 3.77 -17.68
N SER A 162 26.76 2.75 -18.53
CA SER A 162 26.06 1.52 -18.20
C SER A 162 26.87 0.32 -18.66
N ASN A 163 27.16 -0.60 -17.73
CA ASN A 163 27.88 -1.84 -18.01
C ASN A 163 26.96 -2.96 -18.54
N SER A 164 25.64 -2.73 -18.55
CA SER A 164 24.63 -3.76 -18.84
C SER A 164 24.06 -3.69 -20.26
N ASN A 165 24.27 -2.57 -20.98
CA ASN A 165 23.76 -2.35 -22.33
C ASN A 165 24.88 -2.37 -23.38
N THR A 166 24.57 -2.78 -24.60
CA THR A 166 25.52 -2.88 -25.73
C THR A 166 26.12 -1.53 -26.14
N SER A 167 25.42 -0.42 -25.86
CA SER A 167 25.89 0.95 -26.13
C SER A 167 26.88 1.49 -25.08
N GLY A 168 27.06 0.83 -23.94
CA GLY A 168 27.88 1.30 -22.82
C GLY A 168 27.36 2.57 -22.11
N ARG A 169 26.25 3.15 -22.57
CA ARG A 169 25.66 4.41 -22.07
C ARG A 169 24.15 4.39 -22.17
N VAL A 170 23.48 5.11 -21.27
CA VAL A 170 22.02 5.27 -21.24
C VAL A 170 21.64 6.73 -20.93
N VAL A 171 20.52 7.17 -21.49
CA VAL A 171 19.95 8.49 -21.21
C VAL A 171 19.14 8.46 -19.92
N ARG A 172 19.36 9.47 -19.06
CA ARG A 172 18.62 9.72 -17.83
C ARG A 172 18.10 11.14 -17.81
N TYR A 173 16.83 11.30 -17.47
CA TYR A 173 16.26 12.60 -17.15
C TYR A 173 16.54 12.91 -15.68
N LYS A 174 17.10 14.08 -15.42
CA LYS A 174 17.45 14.59 -14.09
C LYS A 174 16.57 15.78 -13.72
N PHE A 175 16.36 15.91 -12.42
CA PHE A 175 15.53 16.93 -11.81
C PHE A 175 16.25 17.47 -10.58
N ALA A 176 16.41 18.79 -10.51
CA ALA A 176 16.89 19.49 -9.32
C ALA A 176 15.67 19.94 -8.50
N PHE A 177 15.52 19.36 -7.32
CA PHE A 177 14.50 19.67 -6.34
C PHE A 177 15.06 20.66 -5.33
N GLN A 178 14.37 21.78 -5.11
CA GLN A 178 14.73 22.78 -4.12
C GLN A 178 13.70 22.86 -2.99
N TRP A 179 14.18 22.94 -1.76
CA TRP A 179 13.39 23.11 -0.55
C TRP A 179 12.50 24.36 -0.63
N CYS A 180 11.29 24.25 -0.10
CA CYS A 180 10.39 25.40 0.07
C CYS A 180 10.59 26.01 1.47
N GLU A 181 11.15 27.21 1.57
CA GLU A 181 11.52 27.85 2.85
C GLU A 181 10.32 28.14 3.77
N ASP A 182 9.11 28.33 3.21
CA ASP A 182 7.87 28.57 3.95
C ASP A 182 7.48 27.48 4.96
N GLN A 183 8.02 26.27 4.84
CA GLN A 183 7.74 25.16 5.77
C GLN A 183 8.71 25.11 6.97
N GLY A 184 9.61 26.11 7.08
CA GLY A 184 10.65 26.19 8.10
C GLY A 184 11.95 25.51 7.69
N GLU A 185 12.90 25.44 8.62
CA GLU A 185 14.19 24.79 8.41
C GLU A 185 14.06 23.26 8.38
N PRO A 186 14.87 22.56 7.57
CA PRO A 186 14.86 21.10 7.56
C PRO A 186 15.13 20.52 8.95
N TRP A 187 14.37 19.49 9.33
CA TRP A 187 14.41 18.94 10.70
C TRP A 187 15.76 18.29 11.06
N TRP A 188 16.59 17.98 10.07
CA TRP A 188 17.95 17.45 10.22
C TRP A 188 19.03 18.54 10.32
N SER A 189 18.69 19.82 10.15
CA SER A 189 19.64 20.94 10.15
C SER A 189 20.12 21.37 11.54
N LYS A 190 19.44 20.96 12.62
CA LYS A 190 19.79 21.40 13.98
C LYS A 190 21.05 20.69 14.48
N GLY A 191 22.16 21.43 14.49
CA GLY A 191 23.47 21.01 14.97
C GLY A 191 23.54 20.83 16.50
N PRO A 192 24.66 20.30 17.04
CA PRO A 192 24.86 20.09 18.47
C PRO A 192 24.89 21.37 19.33
N SER A 193 24.96 22.56 18.74
CA SER A 193 25.20 23.84 19.44
C SER A 193 23.97 24.48 20.07
N ASP A 194 22.75 24.10 19.67
CA ASP A 194 21.52 24.79 20.11
C ASP A 194 20.86 24.15 21.34
N ALA A 195 21.38 23.02 21.83
CA ALA A 195 20.85 22.32 23.02
C ALA A 195 21.32 22.91 24.36
N ILE A 196 22.29 23.84 24.36
CA ILE A 196 22.92 24.36 25.59
C ILE A 196 22.24 25.65 26.09
N ARG A 197 21.30 26.26 25.35
CA ARG A 197 20.64 27.51 25.76
C ARG A 197 19.18 27.42 26.23
N SER A 198 18.63 26.22 26.41
CA SER A 198 17.28 26.06 26.96
C SER A 198 17.25 25.07 28.11
N ASN A 199 18.03 25.34 29.17
CA ASN A 199 17.84 24.71 30.48
C ASN A 199 18.01 25.76 31.58
N SER A 200 16.94 26.53 31.79
CA SER A 200 16.66 27.18 33.07
C SER A 200 15.14 27.40 33.18
N ASN A 201 14.52 26.49 33.93
CA ASN A 201 13.27 26.60 34.71
C ASN A 201 12.15 27.53 34.22
N ASN A 202 11.00 26.96 33.82
CA ASN A 202 9.87 26.77 34.74
C ASN A 202 8.67 26.05 34.09
N ASN A 203 7.95 25.30 34.93
CA ASN A 203 6.65 24.68 34.67
C ASN A 203 5.66 25.64 33.98
N GLN A 204 5.23 25.32 32.76
CA GLN A 204 3.85 25.49 32.32
C GLN A 204 3.58 24.71 31.03
N VAL A 205 2.47 24.00 31.03
CA VAL A 205 1.88 23.35 29.87
C VAL A 205 1.46 24.44 28.89
N SER A 206 2.22 24.61 27.81
CA SER A 206 1.87 25.55 26.74
C SER A 206 1.52 24.78 25.47
N VAL A 207 0.21 24.71 25.25
CA VAL A 207 -0.43 24.39 23.98
C VAL A 207 0.15 25.33 22.92
N VAL A 208 0.91 24.80 21.96
CA VAL A 208 1.47 25.61 20.86
C VAL A 208 0.38 25.80 19.79
N THR A 209 -0.60 26.64 20.13
CA THR A 209 -1.48 27.29 19.17
C THR A 209 -0.93 28.70 18.94
N SER A 210 -0.74 29.04 17.66
CA SER A 210 -0.58 30.42 17.18
C SER A 210 0.76 31.12 17.44
N LEU A 211 1.52 31.28 16.35
CA LEU A 211 2.25 32.51 16.06
C LEU A 211 1.94 32.88 14.60
N LEU A 212 0.76 33.47 14.43
CA LEU A 212 0.47 34.39 13.32
C LEU A 212 1.44 35.58 13.44
N CYS A 213 2.56 35.52 12.73
CA CYS A 213 3.38 36.70 12.50
C CYS A 213 2.70 37.57 11.44
N LEU A 214 2.03 38.63 11.91
CA LEU A 214 1.82 39.85 11.13
C LEU A 214 3.21 40.43 10.81
N LEU A 215 3.68 40.26 9.58
CA LEU A 215 4.81 41.02 9.04
C LEU A 215 4.27 42.07 8.06
N PRO A 216 4.83 43.28 8.08
CA PRO A 216 4.40 44.37 7.20
C PRO A 216 4.68 44.02 5.73
N ASP A 217 3.90 44.63 4.86
CA ASP A 217 3.94 44.53 3.40
C ASP A 217 5.35 44.86 2.85
N VAL A 218 6.22 43.85 2.76
CA VAL A 218 7.54 43.98 2.15
C VAL A 218 7.38 43.89 0.64
N ARG A 219 7.42 45.08 0.03
CA ARG A 219 7.47 45.32 -1.41
C ARG A 219 8.43 44.35 -2.11
N SER A 220 7.97 43.86 -3.26
CA SER A 220 8.61 42.85 -4.08
C SER A 220 10.00 43.25 -4.58
N HIS A 221 11.02 42.50 -4.20
CA HIS A 221 12.25 42.36 -4.97
C HIS A 221 12.46 40.89 -5.32
N SER A 222 11.93 40.47 -6.47
CA SER A 222 12.27 39.17 -7.07
C SER A 222 13.71 39.21 -7.55
N GLN A 223 14.60 38.38 -6.98
CA GLN A 223 15.86 38.05 -7.64
C GLN A 223 15.52 37.22 -8.90
N PRO A 224 15.84 37.69 -10.12
CA PRO A 224 15.61 36.91 -11.33
C PRO A 224 16.50 35.65 -11.31
N LYS A 225 16.05 34.57 -11.97
CA LYS A 225 16.92 33.43 -12.30
C LYS A 225 18.23 33.98 -12.88
N PRO A 226 19.42 33.50 -12.49
CA PRO A 226 20.67 34.00 -13.04
C PRO A 226 20.61 33.91 -14.57
N ALA A 227 20.54 35.07 -15.23
CA ALA A 227 20.24 35.19 -16.67
C ALA A 227 21.27 34.47 -17.56
N ASN A 228 22.43 34.12 -16.99
CA ASN A 228 23.58 33.53 -17.66
C ASN A 228 23.68 32.00 -17.52
N LEU A 229 22.65 31.31 -17.01
CA LEU A 229 22.74 29.85 -16.82
C LEU A 229 22.26 29.04 -18.02
N TYR A 230 21.41 29.59 -18.91
CA TYR A 230 20.79 28.88 -20.02
C TYR A 230 21.28 29.39 -21.37
N PHE A 231 21.84 28.51 -22.20
CA PHE A 231 22.38 28.87 -23.50
C PHE A 231 21.64 28.12 -24.62
N PRO A 232 21.35 28.79 -25.76
CA PRO A 232 20.73 28.13 -26.91
C PRO A 232 21.76 27.24 -27.63
N CYS A 233 21.32 26.06 -28.07
CA CYS A 233 22.14 25.19 -28.91
C CYS A 233 22.18 25.69 -30.36
N ALA A 234 23.36 25.76 -30.97
CA ALA A 234 23.49 26.13 -32.38
C ALA A 234 22.82 25.15 -33.35
N ALA A 235 22.66 23.88 -32.97
CA ALA A 235 22.08 22.85 -33.85
C ALA A 235 20.55 22.75 -33.76
N CYS A 236 19.96 22.83 -32.55
CA CYS A 236 18.51 22.68 -32.36
C CYS A 236 17.80 23.94 -31.84
N SER A 237 18.53 25.03 -31.56
CA SER A 237 18.03 26.27 -30.96
C SER A 237 17.41 26.15 -29.55
N GLU A 238 17.23 24.94 -29.03
CA GLU A 238 16.74 24.71 -27.67
C GLU A 238 17.73 25.18 -26.61
N LYS A 239 17.21 25.76 -25.53
CA LYS A 239 18.02 26.25 -24.41
C LYS A 239 18.37 25.12 -23.45
N SER A 240 19.66 24.94 -23.16
CA SER A 240 20.16 23.98 -22.15
C SER A 240 20.85 24.72 -21.00
N PRO A 241 20.62 24.32 -19.73
CA PRO A 241 21.32 24.90 -18.59
C PRO A 241 22.80 24.48 -18.56
N ARG A 242 23.68 25.35 -18.06
CA ARG A 242 25.07 25.03 -17.72
C ARG A 242 25.10 24.31 -16.37
N VAL A 243 24.77 23.01 -16.42
CA VAL A 243 24.73 22.11 -15.24
C VAL A 243 26.13 21.88 -14.67
N TYR A 244 27.13 21.74 -15.53
CA TYR A 244 28.48 21.32 -15.17
C TYR A 244 29.50 22.46 -15.22
N ARG A 245 30.49 22.39 -14.32
CA ARG A 245 31.56 23.38 -14.23
C ARG A 245 32.47 23.33 -15.45
N GLN A 246 32.84 22.11 -15.85
CA GLN A 246 33.84 21.78 -16.87
C GLN A 246 33.49 22.41 -18.24
N ALA A 247 32.27 22.22 -18.72
CA ALA A 247 31.81 22.76 -19.99
C ALA A 247 30.28 22.82 -20.07
N TRP A 248 29.79 23.61 -21.03
CA TRP A 248 28.40 23.57 -21.47
C TRP A 248 28.24 22.61 -22.65
N ALA A 249 27.10 21.91 -22.70
CA ALA A 249 26.69 21.06 -23.83
C ALA A 249 25.18 21.15 -24.05
N CYS A 250 24.71 20.74 -25.22
CA CYS A 250 23.28 20.56 -25.46
C CYS A 250 22.76 19.36 -24.64
N LEU A 251 21.68 19.57 -23.88
CA LEU A 251 21.06 18.54 -23.01
C LEU A 251 19.70 18.08 -23.53
N ASN A 252 19.39 18.37 -24.80
CA ASN A 252 18.23 17.84 -25.51
C ASN A 252 18.61 16.52 -26.21
N PRO A 253 18.05 15.37 -25.79
CA PRO A 253 18.44 14.07 -26.34
C PRO A 253 17.99 13.85 -27.79
N ALA A 254 17.11 14.69 -28.34
CA ALA A 254 16.72 14.66 -29.75
C ALA A 254 17.69 15.43 -30.66
N CYS A 255 18.67 16.14 -30.10
CA CYS A 255 19.62 16.95 -30.84
C CYS A 255 20.86 16.14 -31.25
N SER A 256 21.37 16.37 -32.46
CA SER A 256 22.66 15.79 -32.91
C SER A 256 23.87 16.26 -32.09
N ALA A 257 23.79 17.44 -31.47
CA ALA A 257 24.81 17.97 -30.57
C ALA A 257 24.62 17.55 -29.10
N PHE A 258 23.70 16.62 -28.80
CA PHE A 258 23.44 16.14 -27.44
C PHE A 258 24.72 15.62 -26.79
N TRP A 259 25.01 16.10 -25.57
CA TRP A 259 26.18 15.70 -24.78
C TRP A 259 27.55 16.02 -25.42
N THR A 260 27.57 16.92 -26.41
CA THR A 260 28.78 17.35 -27.11
C THR A 260 29.06 18.82 -26.82
N MET A 261 30.32 19.11 -26.49
CA MET A 261 30.83 20.46 -26.25
C MET A 261 30.92 21.25 -27.57
N PRO A 262 30.93 22.59 -27.53
CA PRO A 262 31.11 23.41 -28.73
C PRO A 262 32.40 23.11 -29.53
N SER A 263 33.42 22.55 -28.87
CA SER A 263 34.65 22.07 -29.51
C SER A 263 34.50 20.77 -30.31
N GLY A 264 33.33 20.14 -30.31
CA GLY A 264 33.05 18.87 -30.99
C GLY A 264 33.37 17.62 -30.18
N GLN A 265 33.97 17.76 -29.01
CA GLN A 265 34.26 16.63 -28.10
C GLN A 265 33.09 16.35 -27.15
N SER A 266 32.85 15.09 -26.80
CA SER A 266 31.85 14.73 -25.77
C SER A 266 32.25 15.24 -24.38
N LEU A 267 31.26 15.49 -23.52
CA LEU A 267 31.54 15.79 -22.11
C LEU A 267 32.34 14.65 -21.44
N PRO A 268 33.28 14.97 -20.54
CA PRO A 268 34.05 13.97 -19.79
C PRO A 268 33.16 13.17 -18.84
N GLU A 269 33.65 12.02 -18.35
CA GLU A 269 32.88 11.16 -17.43
C GLU A 269 32.76 11.77 -16.02
N ASN A 270 33.86 12.36 -15.53
CA ASN A 270 33.92 13.02 -14.23
C ASN A 270 33.49 14.48 -14.39
N LEU A 271 32.31 14.79 -13.89
CA LEU A 271 31.68 16.11 -14.00
C LEU A 271 31.27 16.61 -12.63
N ASP A 272 31.61 17.87 -12.34
CA ASP A 272 31.20 18.56 -11.13
C ASP A 272 30.08 19.54 -11.45
N TYR A 273 29.13 19.67 -10.53
CA TYR A 273 28.09 20.68 -10.65
C TYR A 273 28.67 22.10 -10.63
N ASN A 274 28.13 22.95 -11.51
CA ASN A 274 28.38 24.39 -11.50
C ASN A 274 27.82 24.99 -10.19
N THR A 275 28.60 25.82 -9.50
CA THR A 275 28.20 26.48 -8.25
C THR A 275 26.99 27.39 -8.46
N GLU A 276 26.90 28.09 -9.59
CA GLU A 276 25.74 28.93 -9.92
C GLU A 276 24.47 28.08 -10.11
N PHE A 277 24.61 26.86 -10.67
CA PHE A 277 23.50 25.92 -10.84
C PHE A 277 22.96 25.39 -9.49
N LEU A 278 23.83 25.28 -8.49
CA LEU A 278 23.47 24.87 -7.12
C LEU A 278 23.12 26.05 -6.21
N THR A 279 22.91 27.25 -6.77
CA THR A 279 22.48 28.40 -5.95
C THR A 279 21.02 28.23 -5.57
N VAL A 280 20.72 28.30 -4.27
CA VAL A 280 19.33 28.33 -3.80
C VAL A 280 18.68 29.63 -4.28
N ILE A 281 17.67 29.51 -5.12
CA ILE A 281 16.92 30.65 -5.64
C ILE A 281 15.76 30.93 -4.69
N ASP A 282 15.44 32.19 -4.41
CA ASP A 282 14.23 32.53 -3.65
C ASP A 282 12.98 32.24 -4.51
N HIS A 283 12.56 30.98 -4.51
CA HIS A 283 11.36 30.51 -5.18
C HIS A 283 10.19 30.74 -4.21
N ARG A 284 9.55 31.91 -4.36
CA ARG A 284 8.35 32.37 -3.62
C ARG A 284 7.50 31.23 -3.05
N ALA A 285 7.10 31.42 -1.80
CA ALA A 285 6.05 30.79 -0.99
C ALA A 285 5.43 29.44 -1.44
N LEU A 286 5.29 28.51 -0.50
CA LEU A 286 4.33 27.41 -0.62
C LEU A 286 2.94 28.03 -0.76
N PRO A 287 2.13 27.64 -1.78
CA PRO A 287 0.76 28.13 -1.86
C PRO A 287 0.05 27.84 -0.53
N LEU A 288 -0.84 28.73 -0.08
CA LEU A 288 -1.49 28.62 1.25
C LEU A 288 -2.10 27.24 1.50
N SER A 289 -2.64 26.60 0.46
CA SER A 289 -3.21 25.26 0.52
C SER A 289 -2.22 24.14 0.90
N TYR A 290 -0.92 24.40 0.88
CA TYR A 290 0.14 23.44 1.19
C TYR A 290 0.76 23.63 2.59
N ARG A 291 0.61 24.82 3.22
CA ARG A 291 1.32 25.16 4.45
C ARG A 291 1.03 24.20 5.62
N ASP A 292 -0.21 23.69 5.69
CA ASP A 292 -0.62 22.69 6.70
C ASP A 292 -0.85 21.28 6.12
N ALA A 293 -0.56 21.09 4.83
CA ALA A 293 -0.93 19.86 4.12
C ALA A 293 0.10 18.72 4.27
N LEU A 294 1.31 19.01 4.77
CA LEU A 294 2.34 17.98 4.93
C LEU A 294 1.95 16.96 6.00
N LEU A 295 1.25 17.38 7.05
CA LEU A 295 0.87 16.48 8.11
C LEU A 295 -0.35 15.66 7.68
N PRO A 296 -0.32 14.32 7.81
CA PRO A 296 -1.51 13.51 7.64
C PRO A 296 -2.68 14.01 8.48
N LYS A 297 -3.88 13.89 7.92
CA LYS A 297 -5.11 14.17 8.67
C LYS A 297 -5.27 13.15 9.79
N THR A 298 -5.75 13.62 10.94
CA THR A 298 -6.08 12.74 12.06
C THR A 298 -7.26 11.84 11.68
N PRO A 299 -7.24 10.54 12.01
CA PRO A 299 -8.38 9.67 11.78
C PRO A 299 -9.65 10.20 12.43
N VAL A 300 -10.78 10.01 11.78
CA VAL A 300 -12.09 10.33 12.36
C VAL A 300 -12.43 9.23 13.37
N LEU A 301 -12.46 9.58 14.66
CA LEU A 301 -12.72 8.61 15.75
C LEU A 301 -14.22 8.46 16.06
N ALA A 302 -15.00 9.51 15.79
CA ALA A 302 -16.45 9.56 15.98
C ALA A 302 -17.09 10.21 14.74
N PRO A 303 -17.32 9.45 13.66
CA PRO A 303 -17.87 10.00 12.42
C PRO A 303 -19.34 10.43 12.60
N HIS A 304 -19.76 11.48 11.89
CA HIS A 304 -21.16 11.87 11.82
C HIS A 304 -21.99 10.68 11.31
N GLY A 305 -23.03 10.29 12.06
CA GLY A 305 -23.84 9.10 11.77
C GLY A 305 -23.20 7.77 12.21
N GLY A 306 -22.04 7.77 12.85
CA GLY A 306 -21.45 6.60 13.53
C GLY A 306 -20.92 5.49 12.62
N VAL A 307 -20.78 5.70 11.31
CA VAL A 307 -20.31 4.67 10.37
C VAL A 307 -18.77 4.59 10.37
N THR A 308 -18.22 3.53 10.94
CA THR A 308 -16.76 3.32 11.12
C THR A 308 -16.15 2.25 10.21
N THR A 309 -16.93 1.77 9.23
CA THR A 309 -16.53 0.71 8.29
C THR A 309 -16.31 1.24 6.87
N SER A 310 -16.14 2.56 6.71
CA SER A 310 -15.90 3.18 5.40
C SER A 310 -14.43 3.10 4.98
N TYR A 311 -14.13 3.39 3.72
CA TYR A 311 -12.74 3.35 3.22
C TYR A 311 -11.79 4.25 4.04
N ALA A 312 -12.27 5.40 4.52
CA ALA A 312 -11.49 6.30 5.37
C ALA A 312 -10.98 5.64 6.66
N HIS A 313 -11.75 4.69 7.20
CA HIS A 313 -11.40 3.96 8.42
C HIS A 313 -10.46 2.78 8.16
N THR A 314 -10.21 2.41 6.91
CA THR A 314 -9.17 1.41 6.55
C THR A 314 -7.77 2.00 6.56
N ARG A 315 -7.66 3.33 6.58
CA ARG A 315 -6.40 4.07 6.48
C ARG A 315 -5.59 3.94 7.77
N GLY A 316 -4.29 4.17 7.64
CA GLY A 316 -3.39 4.30 8.79
C GLY A 316 -3.52 5.67 9.45
N TRP A 317 -2.62 5.95 10.39
CA TRP A 317 -2.64 7.18 11.16
C TRP A 317 -1.23 7.72 11.46
N HIS A 318 -1.16 9.02 11.75
CA HIS A 318 0.05 9.70 12.18
C HIS A 318 0.00 9.97 13.68
N CYS A 319 0.93 9.38 14.41
CA CYS A 319 1.03 9.57 15.85
C CYS A 319 1.62 10.94 16.17
N ARG A 320 0.81 11.85 16.73
CA ARG A 320 1.24 13.21 17.11
C ARG A 320 2.30 13.25 18.22
N LYS A 321 2.43 12.18 19.01
CA LYS A 321 3.41 12.11 20.12
C LYS A 321 4.83 11.78 19.63
N CYS A 322 4.98 10.90 18.64
CA CYS A 322 6.30 10.40 18.22
C CYS A 322 6.58 10.51 16.73
N GLY A 323 5.65 11.02 15.91
CA GLY A 323 5.83 11.21 14.48
C GLY A 323 5.63 9.95 13.62
N ARG A 324 5.42 8.78 14.23
CA ARG A 324 5.29 7.51 13.51
C ARG A 324 3.98 7.44 12.71
N LEU A 325 4.08 7.02 11.46
CA LEU A 325 2.98 6.53 10.64
C LEU A 325 2.72 5.06 10.96
N SER A 326 1.47 4.67 11.11
CA SER A 326 1.12 3.30 11.47
C SER A 326 -0.14 2.84 10.76
N CYS A 327 -0.14 1.60 10.28
CA CYS A 327 -1.35 0.95 9.81
C CYS A 327 -2.34 0.77 10.97
N ARG A 328 -3.64 0.81 10.66
CA ARG A 328 -4.64 0.29 11.60
C ARG A 328 -4.57 -1.23 11.57
N SER A 329 -4.25 -1.86 12.69
CA SER A 329 -4.19 -3.32 12.82
C SER A 329 -5.37 -3.90 13.61
N ALA A 330 -5.93 -3.14 14.56
CA ALA A 330 -7.06 -3.55 15.40
C ALA A 330 -8.39 -2.93 14.94
N TRP A 331 -9.49 -3.67 15.16
CA TRP A 331 -10.82 -3.22 14.78
C TRP A 331 -11.35 -2.11 15.69
N GLU A 332 -11.12 -2.19 16.99
CA GLU A 332 -11.70 -1.29 17.98
C GLU A 332 -10.94 0.04 18.14
N LEU A 333 -9.68 0.10 17.68
CA LEU A 333 -8.81 1.25 17.93
C LEU A 333 -7.67 1.43 16.92
N TYR A 334 -7.09 2.62 16.93
CA TYR A 334 -5.75 2.89 16.40
C TYR A 334 -4.73 2.81 17.54
N GLN A 335 -3.60 2.15 17.32
CA GLN A 335 -2.50 2.08 18.28
C GLN A 335 -1.18 2.43 17.59
N CYS A 336 -0.30 3.14 18.31
CA CYS A 336 1.04 3.44 17.83
C CYS A 336 1.98 2.37 18.38
N PRO A 337 2.62 1.54 17.54
CA PRO A 337 3.49 0.47 18.04
C PRO A 337 4.71 1.01 18.81
N ASN A 338 5.16 2.23 18.51
CA ASN A 338 6.31 2.87 19.14
C ASN A 338 6.00 3.41 20.55
N CYS A 339 5.06 4.35 20.68
CA CYS A 339 4.79 5.04 21.95
C CYS A 339 3.52 4.56 22.68
N LYS A 340 2.85 3.53 22.15
CA LYS A 340 1.65 2.88 22.70
C LYS A 340 0.42 3.78 22.90
N VAL A 341 0.43 5.01 22.38
CA VAL A 341 -0.77 5.85 22.36
C VAL A 341 -1.86 5.14 21.55
N CYS A 342 -3.05 5.07 22.13
CA CYS A 342 -4.23 4.49 21.53
C CYS A 342 -5.30 5.57 21.28
N ALA A 343 -6.11 5.35 20.25
CA ALA A 343 -7.30 6.14 19.96
C ALA A 343 -8.44 5.19 19.61
N SER A 344 -9.38 5.02 20.54
CA SER A 344 -10.55 4.16 20.36
C SER A 344 -11.53 4.74 19.35
N ILE A 345 -12.23 3.85 18.66
CA ILE A 345 -13.16 4.21 17.59
C ILE A 345 -14.56 3.84 18.05
N LEU A 346 -15.45 4.83 18.12
CA LEU A 346 -16.83 4.60 18.52
C LEU A 346 -17.72 4.53 17.27
N GLY A 347 -18.15 3.32 16.92
CA GLY A 347 -19.05 3.06 15.80
C GLY A 347 -20.43 2.64 16.25
N ARG A 348 -21.44 2.88 15.40
CA ARG A 348 -22.76 2.26 15.54
C ARG A 348 -22.80 0.92 14.81
N VAL A 349 -23.64 0.02 15.30
CA VAL A 349 -24.01 -1.21 14.58
C VAL A 349 -24.75 -0.83 13.29
N ARG A 350 -24.37 -1.46 12.17
CA ARG A 350 -25.05 -1.34 10.88
C ARG A 350 -26.05 -2.48 10.71
N ARG A 351 -27.22 -2.15 10.17
CA ARG A 351 -28.17 -3.14 9.63
C ARG A 351 -27.70 -3.60 8.26
N PRO A 352 -28.02 -4.83 7.82
CA PRO A 352 -27.70 -5.26 6.47
C PRO A 352 -28.43 -4.37 5.46
N PRO A 353 -27.74 -3.91 4.40
CA PRO A 353 -28.33 -3.03 3.42
C PRO A 353 -29.35 -3.79 2.55
N CYS A 354 -30.50 -3.18 2.29
CA CYS A 354 -31.47 -3.68 1.31
C CYS A 354 -31.02 -3.29 -0.10
N VAL A 355 -29.91 -3.88 -0.57
CA VAL A 355 -29.39 -3.64 -1.92
C VAL A 355 -29.74 -4.82 -2.80
N ASP A 356 -30.63 -4.57 -3.76
CA ASP A 356 -30.96 -5.55 -4.78
C ASP A 356 -29.87 -5.59 -5.84
N ILE A 357 -29.03 -6.62 -5.76
CA ILE A 357 -28.20 -7.03 -6.89
C ILE A 357 -28.98 -8.11 -7.61
N PRO A 358 -29.33 -7.94 -8.90
CA PRO A 358 -29.98 -8.99 -9.69
C PRO A 358 -29.22 -10.30 -9.51
N LEU A 359 -29.97 -11.40 -9.33
CA LEU A 359 -29.37 -12.71 -9.19
C LEU A 359 -28.74 -13.10 -10.55
N ALA A 360 -27.47 -12.74 -10.72
CA ALA A 360 -26.72 -12.99 -11.92
C ALA A 360 -25.75 -14.14 -11.68
N TYR A 361 -26.02 -15.28 -12.31
CA TYR A 361 -25.04 -16.35 -12.43
C TYR A 361 -24.33 -16.18 -13.77
N SER A 362 -23.01 -16.19 -13.74
CA SER A 362 -22.21 -16.38 -14.96
C SER A 362 -21.54 -17.73 -14.85
N LEU A 363 -21.79 -18.61 -15.81
CA LEU A 363 -21.32 -20.00 -15.80
C LEU A 363 -20.59 -20.28 -17.10
N HIS A 364 -19.47 -20.98 -16.99
CA HIS A 364 -18.86 -21.66 -18.12
C HIS A 364 -19.74 -22.82 -18.58
N ILE A 365 -19.75 -23.13 -19.89
CA ILE A 365 -20.62 -24.14 -20.52
C ILE A 365 -20.54 -25.52 -19.84
N ALA A 366 -19.38 -25.87 -19.27
CA ALA A 366 -19.14 -27.16 -18.63
C ALA A 366 -19.71 -27.30 -17.21
N ILE A 367 -20.18 -26.23 -16.57
CA ILE A 367 -20.75 -26.28 -15.21
C ILE A 367 -22.25 -26.55 -15.31
N GLN A 368 -22.69 -27.68 -14.78
CA GLN A 368 -24.10 -28.05 -14.81
C GLN A 368 -24.85 -27.42 -13.63
N ARG A 369 -25.88 -26.62 -13.94
CA ARG A 369 -26.79 -26.06 -12.94
C ARG A 369 -28.01 -26.98 -12.76
N LEU A 370 -28.21 -27.51 -11.56
CA LEU A 370 -29.38 -28.34 -11.25
C LEU A 370 -30.64 -27.49 -11.02
N ALA A 371 -31.83 -28.12 -11.06
CA ALA A 371 -33.05 -27.46 -10.64
C ALA A 371 -32.96 -27.04 -9.15
N PRO A 372 -33.45 -25.85 -8.77
CA PRO A 372 -33.49 -25.42 -7.37
C PRO A 372 -34.31 -26.38 -6.52
N ARG A 373 -33.81 -26.74 -5.34
CA ARG A 373 -34.55 -27.49 -4.31
C ARG A 373 -35.10 -26.53 -3.28
N PHE A 374 -36.34 -26.71 -2.86
CA PHE A 374 -36.97 -25.91 -1.81
C PHE A 374 -37.01 -26.70 -0.52
N PHE A 375 -36.82 -26.03 0.62
CA PHE A 375 -36.84 -26.66 1.93
C PHE A 375 -37.64 -25.83 2.94
N ALA A 376 -38.21 -26.51 3.93
CA ALA A 376 -38.87 -25.89 5.08
C ALA A 376 -37.81 -25.53 6.13
N HIS A 377 -38.06 -24.45 6.88
CA HIS A 377 -37.22 -24.05 8.00
C HIS A 377 -37.90 -24.50 9.27
N SER A 378 -37.17 -25.27 10.07
CA SER A 378 -37.70 -26.00 11.23
C SER A 378 -38.42 -25.10 12.24
N ASP A 379 -37.97 -23.85 12.39
CA ASP A 379 -38.48 -22.92 13.42
C ASP A 379 -39.62 -21.99 12.95
N ILE A 380 -39.93 -21.98 11.65
CA ILE A 380 -40.98 -21.13 11.09
C ILE A 380 -42.15 -22.05 10.79
N GLY A 381 -43.10 -22.15 11.73
CA GLY A 381 -44.34 -22.94 11.62
C GLY A 381 -45.33 -22.48 10.55
N MET A 382 -44.84 -21.98 9.41
CA MET A 382 -45.63 -21.53 8.27
C MET A 382 -45.76 -22.64 7.22
N SER A 383 -46.91 -22.66 6.54
CA SER A 383 -47.15 -23.49 5.36
C SER A 383 -46.43 -22.86 4.16
N GLY A 384 -45.22 -23.33 3.83
CA GLY A 384 -44.48 -22.91 2.63
C GLY A 384 -42.96 -23.13 2.73
N PRO A 385 -42.23 -23.14 1.60
CA PRO A 385 -40.79 -23.26 1.62
C PRO A 385 -40.14 -22.01 2.21
N ALA A 386 -39.31 -22.21 3.24
CA ALA A 386 -38.63 -21.13 3.93
C ALA A 386 -37.29 -20.76 3.29
N GLY A 387 -36.76 -21.65 2.44
CA GLY A 387 -35.56 -21.40 1.65
C GLY A 387 -35.49 -22.22 0.36
N ARG A 388 -34.46 -21.92 -0.42
CA ARG A 388 -34.10 -22.64 -1.65
C ARG A 388 -32.61 -22.91 -1.70
N CYS A 389 -32.23 -24.03 -2.30
CA CYS A 389 -30.86 -24.42 -2.56
C CYS A 389 -30.64 -24.59 -4.06
N GLN A 390 -29.72 -23.79 -4.62
CA GLN A 390 -29.26 -23.91 -5.99
C GLN A 390 -27.93 -24.67 -6.00
N THR A 391 -27.88 -25.81 -6.70
CA THR A 391 -26.66 -26.64 -6.82
C THR A 391 -26.03 -26.49 -8.20
N PHE A 392 -24.70 -26.37 -8.24
CA PHE A 392 -23.87 -26.38 -9.43
C PHE A 392 -22.90 -27.56 -9.34
N ILE A 393 -22.84 -28.40 -10.37
CA ILE A 393 -21.90 -29.51 -10.46
C ILE A 393 -20.70 -29.07 -11.29
N LEU A 394 -19.50 -29.19 -10.72
CA LEU A 394 -18.26 -28.91 -11.40
C LEU A 394 -17.89 -30.09 -12.32
N PRO A 395 -17.24 -29.83 -13.48
CA PRO A 395 -16.90 -30.87 -14.45
C PRO A 395 -15.97 -31.93 -13.86
N ASP A 396 -15.96 -33.10 -14.48
CA ASP A 396 -15.06 -34.23 -14.16
C ASP A 396 -15.14 -34.72 -12.71
N GLY A 397 -16.30 -34.55 -12.05
CA GLY A 397 -16.47 -34.97 -10.66
C GLY A 397 -15.65 -34.15 -9.66
N LYS A 398 -15.19 -32.95 -10.03
CA LYS A 398 -14.36 -32.09 -9.17
C LYS A 398 -15.09 -31.54 -7.93
N GLY A 399 -16.41 -31.71 -7.85
CA GLY A 399 -17.20 -31.34 -6.67
C GLY A 399 -18.48 -30.60 -7.04
N LYS A 400 -19.13 -30.04 -6.02
CA LYS A 400 -20.38 -29.28 -6.15
C LYS A 400 -20.29 -27.98 -5.37
N ILE A 401 -21.03 -26.99 -5.84
CA ILE A 401 -21.24 -25.74 -5.12
C ILE A 401 -22.72 -25.58 -4.87
N HIS A 402 -23.10 -25.44 -3.59
CA HIS A 402 -24.48 -25.25 -3.16
C HIS A 402 -24.65 -23.83 -2.65
N LEU A 403 -25.60 -23.09 -3.22
CA LEU A 403 -26.01 -21.78 -2.72
C LEU A 403 -27.36 -21.92 -2.02
N ILE A 404 -27.34 -21.84 -0.70
CA ILE A 404 -28.50 -21.95 0.18
C ILE A 404 -28.97 -20.53 0.52
N GLN A 405 -30.20 -20.23 0.17
CA GLN A 405 -30.82 -18.92 0.33
C GLN A 405 -32.12 -19.07 1.09
N THR A 406 -32.39 -18.14 1.99
CA THR A 406 -33.58 -18.17 2.84
C THR A 406 -34.42 -16.90 2.66
N ASN A 407 -35.69 -16.97 3.04
CA ASN A 407 -36.55 -15.80 3.05
C ASN A 407 -36.18 -14.81 4.18
N ARG A 408 -36.84 -13.66 4.21
CA ARG A 408 -36.57 -12.59 5.18
C ARG A 408 -36.81 -13.03 6.63
N LEU A 409 -37.81 -13.85 6.90
CA LEU A 409 -38.13 -14.32 8.26
C LEU A 409 -37.04 -15.26 8.78
N ALA A 410 -36.59 -16.20 7.94
CA ALA A 410 -35.49 -17.11 8.25
C ALA A 410 -34.11 -16.41 8.33
N ASN A 411 -34.02 -15.14 7.94
CA ASN A 411 -32.82 -14.32 8.09
C ASN A 411 -32.75 -13.54 9.41
N LEU A 412 -33.76 -13.58 10.27
CA LEU A 412 -33.71 -12.90 11.57
C LEU A 412 -32.54 -13.38 12.45
N GLU A 413 -32.25 -14.68 12.41
CA GLU A 413 -31.09 -15.27 13.09
C GLU A 413 -29.77 -14.71 12.53
N ALA A 414 -29.67 -14.55 11.21
CA ALA A 414 -28.50 -13.94 10.57
C ALA A 414 -28.35 -12.43 10.90
N ASP A 415 -29.47 -11.70 11.04
CA ASP A 415 -29.47 -10.31 11.50
C ASP A 415 -28.88 -10.20 12.92
N GLN A 416 -29.31 -11.08 13.83
CA GLN A 416 -28.83 -11.12 15.21
C GLN A 416 -27.34 -11.46 15.30
N ILE A 417 -26.89 -12.47 14.54
CA ILE A 417 -25.48 -12.85 14.47
C ILE A 417 -24.65 -11.68 13.92
N PHE A 418 -25.11 -11.02 12.86
CA PHE A 418 -24.41 -9.88 12.27
C PHE A 418 -24.31 -8.68 13.24
N GLU A 419 -25.35 -8.43 14.03
CA GLU A 419 -25.31 -7.43 15.11
C GLU A 419 -24.32 -7.84 16.21
N ALA A 420 -24.33 -9.09 16.65
CA ALA A 420 -23.42 -9.61 17.66
C ALA A 420 -21.95 -9.50 17.24
N TYR A 421 -21.61 -9.87 16.00
CA TYR A 421 -20.28 -9.70 15.42
C TYR A 421 -19.78 -8.26 15.53
N GLN A 422 -20.62 -7.29 15.19
CA GLN A 422 -20.25 -5.88 15.21
C GLN A 422 -20.05 -5.35 16.64
N LYS A 423 -20.93 -5.73 17.58
CA LYS A 423 -20.80 -5.34 18.99
C LYS A 423 -19.55 -5.93 19.62
N GLN A 424 -19.35 -7.23 19.48
CA GLN A 424 -18.20 -7.96 20.02
C GLN A 424 -16.88 -7.51 19.39
N ALA A 425 -16.87 -7.13 18.11
CA ALA A 425 -15.67 -6.55 17.50
C ALA A 425 -15.36 -5.16 18.06
N SER A 426 -16.38 -4.39 18.43
CA SER A 426 -16.22 -3.02 18.94
C SER A 426 -15.80 -2.96 20.40
N ASP A 427 -16.25 -3.92 21.23
CA ASP A 427 -15.87 -4.03 22.64
C ASP A 427 -14.58 -4.84 22.89
N GLY A 428 -14.03 -5.46 21.85
CA GLY A 428 -12.79 -6.24 21.92
C GLY A 428 -12.98 -7.71 22.31
N THR A 429 -14.22 -8.19 22.48
CA THR A 429 -14.51 -9.63 22.69
C THR A 429 -14.14 -10.44 21.44
N LEU A 430 -14.47 -9.94 20.25
CA LEU A 430 -14.06 -10.50 18.97
C LEU A 430 -12.83 -9.73 18.45
N LEU A 431 -11.67 -10.38 18.49
CA LEU A 431 -10.36 -9.86 18.13
C LEU A 431 -10.14 -9.84 16.61
N LEU A 432 -10.95 -9.06 15.89
CA LEU A 432 -10.70 -8.81 14.47
C LEU A 432 -9.39 -8.01 14.29
N ARG A 433 -8.42 -8.61 13.61
CA ARG A 433 -7.09 -8.02 13.36
C ARG A 433 -6.69 -8.10 11.89
N ARG A 434 -5.83 -7.18 11.46
CA ARG A 434 -5.09 -7.30 10.20
C ARG A 434 -3.76 -7.96 10.49
N TRP A 435 -3.50 -9.08 9.81
CA TRP A 435 -2.39 -9.97 10.13
C TRP A 435 -1.19 -9.77 9.18
N PRO A 436 0.06 -9.94 9.64
CA PRO A 436 1.23 -9.88 8.77
C PRO A 436 1.22 -10.97 7.68
N LEU A 437 1.44 -10.57 6.42
CA LEU A 437 1.60 -11.43 5.26
C LEU A 437 3.01 -12.04 5.24
N ARG A 438 3.09 -13.34 5.52
CA ARG A 438 4.37 -14.07 5.61
C ARG A 438 5.19 -14.04 4.31
N SER A 439 4.55 -14.19 3.16
CA SER A 439 5.23 -14.28 1.85
C SER A 439 5.72 -12.94 1.30
N VAL A 440 5.06 -11.83 1.63
CA VAL A 440 5.42 -10.48 1.14
C VAL A 440 6.57 -9.88 1.94
N SER A 441 6.65 -10.23 3.23
CA SER A 441 7.72 -9.77 4.14
C SER A 441 9.13 -10.22 3.71
N LEU A 442 9.22 -11.26 2.85
CA LEU A 442 10.49 -11.72 2.27
C LEU A 442 10.95 -10.89 1.07
N LEU A 443 10.03 -10.21 0.38
CA LEU A 443 10.32 -9.43 -0.84
C LEU A 443 10.38 -7.92 -0.59
N LEU A 444 9.72 -7.44 0.47
CA LEU A 444 9.65 -6.03 0.83
C LEU A 444 10.03 -5.85 2.32
N ARG A 445 10.80 -4.81 2.62
CA ARG A 445 11.24 -4.53 3.99
C ARG A 445 10.08 -4.02 4.86
N GLY A 446 9.97 -4.59 6.06
CA GLY A 446 8.92 -4.29 7.04
C GLY A 446 7.71 -5.21 6.94
N GLN A 447 6.86 -5.21 7.96
CA GLN A 447 5.65 -6.04 7.98
C GLN A 447 4.59 -5.46 7.05
N PHE A 448 3.98 -6.35 6.25
CA PHE A 448 2.82 -6.04 5.42
C PHE A 448 1.57 -6.70 5.97
N LEU A 449 0.58 -5.94 6.43
CA LEU A 449 -0.67 -6.45 6.95
C LEU A 449 -1.66 -6.81 5.83
N THR A 450 -2.50 -7.82 6.07
CA THR A 450 -3.67 -8.14 5.23
C THR A 450 -4.52 -6.91 4.96
N ASN A 451 -5.27 -6.90 3.86
CA ASN A 451 -6.17 -5.77 3.59
C ASN A 451 -7.42 -5.81 4.50
N TYR A 452 -7.98 -7.00 4.73
CA TYR A 452 -9.18 -7.22 5.56
C TYR A 452 -8.81 -7.61 6.99
N PHE A 453 -9.77 -7.49 7.91
CA PHE A 453 -9.64 -7.93 9.29
C PHE A 453 -10.16 -9.36 9.44
N SER A 454 -9.49 -10.19 10.24
CA SER A 454 -9.95 -11.54 10.50
C SER A 454 -9.59 -12.03 11.90
N GLN A 455 -10.32 -13.06 12.32
CA GLN A 455 -10.01 -13.89 13.47
C GLN A 455 -10.27 -15.36 13.08
N ASN A 456 -9.32 -16.23 13.40
CA ASN A 456 -9.54 -17.67 13.36
C ASN A 456 -10.04 -18.17 14.72
N SER A 457 -10.94 -19.16 14.73
CA SER A 457 -11.42 -19.77 15.97
C SER A 457 -11.69 -21.26 15.84
N GLY A 458 -11.37 -22.03 16.87
CA GLY A 458 -11.47 -23.49 16.87
C GLY A 458 -10.10 -24.17 16.78
N GLU A 459 -9.95 -25.11 15.86
CA GLU A 459 -8.73 -25.88 15.64
C GLU A 459 -7.59 -25.00 15.10
N THR A 460 -6.38 -25.25 15.57
CA THR A 460 -5.21 -24.47 15.18
C THR A 460 -4.71 -24.93 13.81
N TYR A 461 -4.49 -23.99 12.87
CA TYR A 461 -3.90 -24.30 11.58
C TYR A 461 -3.10 -23.13 11.01
N HIS A 462 -2.35 -23.37 9.93
CA HIS A 462 -1.49 -22.41 9.27
C HIS A 462 -2.23 -21.39 8.38
N TYR A 463 -3.15 -20.60 8.94
CA TYR A 463 -3.74 -19.45 8.23
C TYR A 463 -2.79 -18.24 8.21
N VAL A 464 -3.17 -17.17 7.49
CA VAL A 464 -2.35 -15.95 7.30
C VAL A 464 -1.83 -15.33 8.61
N GLY A 465 -2.58 -15.41 9.72
CA GLY A 465 -2.16 -14.95 11.05
C GLY A 465 -1.22 -15.91 11.79
N GLY A 466 -1.11 -17.15 11.35
CA GLY A 466 -0.40 -18.22 12.03
C GLY A 466 -1.24 -18.92 13.10
N GLY A 467 -0.88 -20.17 13.40
CA GLY A 467 -1.62 -21.00 14.35
C GLY A 467 -1.70 -20.42 15.77
N ALA A 468 -0.63 -19.76 16.25
CA ALA A 468 -0.53 -19.20 17.61
C ALA A 468 -1.60 -18.14 17.95
N GLU A 469 -2.27 -17.58 16.95
CA GLU A 469 -3.27 -16.51 17.11
C GLU A 469 -4.71 -17.03 16.94
N THR A 470 -4.89 -18.35 16.91
CA THR A 470 -6.21 -19.00 16.85
C THR A 470 -6.87 -18.99 18.23
N VAL A 471 -8.12 -18.51 18.31
CA VAL A 471 -8.89 -18.55 19.55
C VAL A 471 -9.60 -19.91 19.69
N PRO A 472 -9.32 -20.74 20.71
CA PRO A 472 -10.01 -22.01 20.88
C PRO A 472 -11.53 -21.81 21.02
N PHE A 473 -12.36 -22.74 20.55
CA PHE A 473 -13.82 -22.57 20.60
C PHE A 473 -14.38 -22.37 22.01
N VAL A 474 -13.71 -22.91 23.04
CA VAL A 474 -14.09 -22.72 24.44
C VAL A 474 -14.06 -21.24 24.85
N HIS A 475 -13.24 -20.44 24.17
CA HIS A 475 -13.09 -18.99 24.36
C HIS A 475 -13.61 -18.19 23.17
N ALA A 476 -14.21 -18.84 22.17
CA ALA A 476 -14.71 -18.13 21.00
C ALA A 476 -15.93 -17.27 21.37
N PRO A 477 -16.03 -16.04 20.83
CA PRO A 477 -17.20 -15.19 21.02
C PRO A 477 -18.48 -15.87 20.55
N SER A 478 -19.60 -15.55 21.20
CA SER A 478 -20.88 -16.18 20.89
C SER A 478 -21.32 -15.95 19.45
N SER A 479 -20.92 -14.85 18.81
CA SER A 479 -21.24 -14.60 17.40
C SER A 479 -20.62 -15.64 16.46
N ILE A 480 -19.42 -16.15 16.77
CA ILE A 480 -18.74 -17.18 15.98
C ILE A 480 -19.45 -18.52 16.13
N VAL A 481 -19.78 -18.90 17.37
CA VAL A 481 -20.47 -20.16 17.67
C VAL A 481 -21.84 -20.19 16.99
N GLN A 482 -22.62 -19.11 17.12
CA GLN A 482 -23.92 -18.98 16.46
C GLN A 482 -23.81 -19.02 14.94
N ALA A 483 -22.78 -18.39 14.35
CA ALA A 483 -22.56 -18.47 12.90
C ALA A 483 -22.28 -19.90 12.43
N ARG A 484 -21.44 -20.65 13.14
CA ARG A 484 -21.18 -22.07 12.86
C ARG A 484 -22.47 -22.89 12.94
N ASP A 485 -23.24 -22.70 14.00
CA ASP A 485 -24.44 -23.47 14.24
C ASP A 485 -25.52 -23.17 13.18
N LEU A 486 -25.64 -21.90 12.74
CA LEU A 486 -26.50 -21.50 11.63
C LEU A 486 -26.07 -22.13 10.29
N ILE A 487 -24.77 -22.20 10.02
CA ILE A 487 -24.24 -22.89 8.82
C ILE A 487 -24.66 -24.36 8.84
N GLN A 488 -24.41 -25.07 9.95
CA GLN A 488 -24.75 -26.49 10.08
C GLN A 488 -26.26 -26.73 9.94
N LYS A 489 -27.08 -25.89 10.59
CA LYS A 489 -28.55 -25.94 10.50
C LYS A 489 -29.04 -25.79 9.07
N ARG A 490 -28.59 -24.76 8.35
CA ARG A 490 -29.02 -24.51 6.96
C ARG A 490 -28.56 -25.60 5.99
N ILE A 491 -27.37 -26.16 6.19
CA ILE A 491 -26.89 -27.31 5.41
C ILE A 491 -27.79 -28.52 5.64
N HIS A 492 -28.12 -28.81 6.90
CA HIS A 492 -28.98 -29.92 7.25
C HIS A 492 -30.38 -29.79 6.62
N GLU A 493 -31.01 -28.62 6.75
CA GLU A 493 -32.33 -28.37 6.18
C GLU A 493 -32.34 -28.43 4.64
N ALA A 494 -31.29 -27.91 3.98
CA ALA A 494 -31.24 -27.80 2.52
C ALA A 494 -30.76 -29.06 1.80
N LEU A 495 -29.82 -29.79 2.41
CA LEU A 495 -29.13 -30.93 1.79
C LEU A 495 -29.43 -32.27 2.48
N GLY A 496 -30.02 -32.27 3.68
CA GLY A 496 -30.27 -33.48 4.46
C GLY A 496 -28.99 -34.12 5.01
N THR A 497 -27.86 -33.45 4.91
CA THR A 497 -26.56 -33.93 5.39
C THR A 497 -26.17 -33.25 6.71
N GLN A 498 -25.33 -33.90 7.50
CA GLN A 498 -24.71 -33.28 8.68
C GLN A 498 -23.20 -33.24 8.49
N HIS A 499 -22.64 -32.06 8.64
CA HIS A 499 -21.19 -31.83 8.61
C HIS A 499 -20.77 -31.23 9.94
N LYS A 500 -19.70 -31.77 10.51
CA LYS A 500 -19.08 -31.21 11.72
C LYS A 500 -18.00 -30.23 11.28
N PHE A 501 -17.96 -29.05 11.90
CA PHE A 501 -16.91 -28.07 11.71
C PHE A 501 -16.21 -27.80 13.04
N ASN A 502 -14.88 -27.95 13.07
CA ASN A 502 -14.04 -27.66 14.23
C ASN A 502 -13.25 -26.35 14.09
N GLU A 503 -13.43 -25.61 12.99
CA GLU A 503 -12.81 -24.30 12.74
C GLU A 503 -13.81 -23.33 12.11
N VAL A 504 -13.69 -22.04 12.45
CA VAL A 504 -14.35 -20.93 11.76
C VAL A 504 -13.39 -19.77 11.57
N LEU A 505 -13.08 -19.44 10.32
CA LEU A 505 -12.43 -18.20 9.92
C LEU A 505 -13.47 -17.09 9.73
N SER A 506 -13.43 -16.10 10.61
CA SER A 506 -14.23 -14.87 10.48
C SER A 506 -13.44 -13.79 9.76
N ALA A 507 -13.97 -13.26 8.66
CA ALA A 507 -13.35 -12.19 7.87
C ALA A 507 -14.30 -11.00 7.71
N ALA A 508 -13.86 -9.82 8.15
CA ALA A 508 -14.58 -8.55 8.03
C ALA A 508 -13.92 -7.65 6.98
N TYR A 509 -14.75 -7.20 6.03
CA TYR A 509 -14.39 -6.34 4.92
C TYR A 509 -15.05 -4.98 5.12
N MET A 510 -14.27 -3.95 5.37
CA MET A 510 -14.72 -2.57 5.24
C MET A 510 -14.86 -2.21 3.74
N GLU A 511 -15.42 -1.04 3.45
CA GLU A 511 -15.60 -0.59 2.07
C GLU A 511 -14.29 -0.63 1.25
N GLN A 512 -14.41 -1.08 0.00
CA GLN A 512 -13.32 -1.26 -0.97
C GLN A 512 -12.29 -2.35 -0.60
N GLN A 513 -12.41 -3.01 0.55
CA GLN A 513 -11.59 -4.17 0.87
C GLN A 513 -12.11 -5.41 0.14
N LYS A 514 -11.17 -6.21 -0.35
CA LYS A 514 -11.44 -7.49 -1.00
C LYS A 514 -10.32 -8.47 -0.70
N MET A 515 -10.63 -9.74 -0.88
CA MET A 515 -9.63 -10.80 -0.86
C MET A 515 -9.25 -11.15 -2.30
N ALA A 516 -7.96 -11.27 -2.60
CA ALA A 516 -7.52 -11.70 -3.92
C ALA A 516 -7.94 -13.17 -4.18
N PHE A 517 -7.75 -13.64 -5.41
CA PHE A 517 -7.94 -15.06 -5.68
C PHE A 517 -6.99 -15.92 -4.82
N HIS A 518 -7.54 -16.93 -4.18
CA HIS A 518 -6.85 -17.89 -3.34
C HIS A 518 -7.59 -19.23 -3.35
N SER A 519 -6.92 -20.29 -2.93
CA SER A 519 -7.55 -21.59 -2.66
C SER A 519 -7.43 -21.86 -1.17
N ASP A 520 -8.44 -22.51 -0.60
CA ASP A 520 -8.38 -23.01 0.77
C ASP A 520 -7.65 -24.35 0.86
N SER A 521 -7.14 -24.90 -0.27
CA SER A 521 -6.44 -26.19 -0.31
C SER A 521 -5.21 -26.14 0.59
N GLU A 522 -5.37 -26.80 1.73
CA GLU A 522 -4.39 -26.90 2.80
C GLU A 522 -4.35 -28.35 3.28
N HIS A 523 -3.20 -28.79 3.76
CA HIS A 523 -3.04 -30.13 4.28
C HIS A 523 -3.92 -30.31 5.54
N GLY A 524 -4.67 -31.41 5.62
CA GLY A 524 -5.60 -31.68 6.72
C GLY A 524 -6.97 -30.98 6.60
N LEU A 525 -7.23 -30.22 5.51
CA LEU A 525 -8.56 -29.66 5.27
C LEU A 525 -9.55 -30.76 4.83
N GLY A 526 -10.69 -30.84 5.51
CA GLY A 526 -11.79 -31.72 5.16
C GLY A 526 -12.46 -31.37 3.82
N PRO A 527 -13.23 -32.29 3.24
CA PRO A 527 -13.75 -32.15 1.86
C PRO A 527 -14.87 -31.12 1.72
N VAL A 528 -15.33 -30.49 2.79
CA VAL A 528 -16.44 -29.54 2.78
C VAL A 528 -16.02 -28.24 3.46
N VAL A 529 -16.20 -27.13 2.74
CA VAL A 529 -16.03 -25.78 3.26
C VAL A 529 -17.34 -25.02 3.08
N ALA A 530 -17.83 -24.36 4.13
CA ALA A 530 -19.09 -23.65 4.07
C ALA A 530 -18.96 -22.22 4.62
N GLY A 531 -19.55 -21.24 3.94
CA GLY A 531 -19.44 -19.83 4.30
C GLY A 531 -20.79 -19.16 4.49
N LEU A 532 -21.03 -18.59 5.68
CA LEU A 532 -22.14 -17.67 5.95
C LEU A 532 -21.76 -16.25 5.54
N SER A 533 -22.60 -15.61 4.73
CA SER A 533 -22.42 -14.22 4.29
C SER A 533 -23.32 -13.26 5.06
N MET A 534 -22.76 -12.19 5.63
CA MET A 534 -23.52 -11.22 6.43
C MET A 534 -23.19 -9.78 6.03
N GLY A 535 -24.22 -8.97 5.84
CA GLY A 535 -24.09 -7.54 5.57
C GLY A 535 -24.32 -7.24 4.08
N SER A 536 -23.46 -6.44 3.47
CA SER A 536 -23.59 -6.13 2.05
C SER A 536 -23.46 -7.37 1.17
N PRO A 537 -24.18 -7.45 0.04
CA PRO A 537 -23.96 -8.48 -0.94
C PRO A 537 -22.54 -8.42 -1.52
N ALA A 538 -22.08 -9.56 -2.04
CA ALA A 538 -20.77 -9.71 -2.66
C ALA A 538 -20.84 -10.62 -3.88
N LEU A 539 -19.95 -10.38 -4.85
CA LEU A 539 -19.69 -11.32 -5.94
C LEU A 539 -18.61 -12.30 -5.51
N MET A 540 -18.87 -13.59 -5.65
CA MET A 540 -17.86 -14.63 -5.49
C MET A 540 -17.55 -15.22 -6.86
N HIS A 541 -16.29 -15.13 -7.26
CA HIS A 541 -15.80 -15.65 -8.53
C HIS A 541 -14.95 -16.88 -8.29
N PHE A 542 -15.14 -17.91 -9.12
CA PHE A 542 -14.33 -19.12 -9.16
C PHE A 542 -13.61 -19.18 -10.49
N ARG A 543 -12.34 -19.58 -10.48
CA ARG A 543 -11.56 -19.88 -11.69
C ARG A 543 -10.59 -21.02 -11.44
N LEU A 544 -10.12 -21.66 -12.50
CA LEU A 544 -9.10 -22.70 -12.38
C LEU A 544 -7.78 -22.14 -11.84
N LEU A 545 -7.11 -22.92 -11.01
CA LEU A 545 -5.72 -22.67 -10.61
C LEU A 545 -4.83 -22.63 -11.86
N SER A 546 -3.81 -21.78 -11.84
CA SER A 546 -2.95 -21.52 -12.99
C SER A 546 -2.30 -22.79 -13.56
N LYS A 547 -1.97 -23.77 -12.70
CA LYS A 547 -1.40 -25.06 -13.07
C LYS A 547 -2.30 -25.93 -13.96
N TYR A 548 -3.61 -25.66 -13.99
CA TYR A 548 -4.59 -26.37 -14.83
C TYR A 548 -5.06 -25.56 -16.04
N VAL A 549 -4.54 -24.34 -16.23
CA VAL A 549 -4.85 -23.51 -17.40
C VAL A 549 -3.71 -23.66 -18.42
N PRO A 550 -3.99 -23.94 -19.71
CA PRO A 550 -2.96 -23.97 -20.74
C PRO A 550 -2.14 -22.68 -20.77
N ARG A 551 -0.82 -22.78 -20.98
CA ARG A 551 0.10 -21.62 -20.89
C ARG A 551 -0.26 -20.44 -21.81
N ASN A 552 -1.00 -20.70 -22.90
CA ASN A 552 -1.36 -19.69 -23.88
C ASN A 552 -2.74 -19.06 -23.64
N GLU A 553 -3.45 -19.48 -22.59
CA GLU A 553 -4.80 -19.02 -22.30
C GLU A 553 -4.83 -18.10 -21.08
N GLN A 554 -5.73 -17.10 -21.12
CA GLN A 554 -5.97 -16.25 -19.96
C GLN A 554 -6.85 -16.98 -18.94
N ARG A 555 -6.56 -16.73 -17.66
CA ARG A 555 -7.33 -17.28 -16.53
C ARG A 555 -8.69 -16.60 -16.46
N ALA A 556 -9.69 -17.19 -17.11
CA ALA A 556 -11.07 -16.72 -17.10
C ALA A 556 -11.84 -17.21 -15.86
N ASN A 557 -12.86 -16.46 -15.46
CA ASN A 557 -13.80 -16.89 -14.42
C ASN A 557 -14.65 -18.05 -14.97
N ALA A 558 -14.65 -19.17 -14.25
CA ALA A 558 -15.46 -20.34 -14.57
C ALA A 558 -16.89 -20.19 -14.02
N MET A 559 -17.05 -19.58 -12.84
CA MET A 559 -18.35 -19.31 -12.24
C MET A 559 -18.35 -18.01 -11.47
N THR A 560 -19.47 -17.28 -11.50
CA THR A 560 -19.75 -16.16 -10.60
C THR A 560 -21.11 -16.35 -9.95
N VAL A 561 -21.16 -16.18 -8.62
CA VAL A 561 -22.39 -16.20 -7.81
C VAL A 561 -22.51 -14.94 -6.97
N VAL A 562 -23.75 -14.54 -6.70
CA VAL A 562 -24.06 -13.43 -5.78
C VAL A 562 -24.34 -14.01 -4.40
N LEU A 563 -23.58 -13.57 -3.40
CA LEU A 563 -23.80 -13.89 -1.99
C LEU A 563 -24.51 -12.73 -1.31
N ARG A 564 -25.69 -12.97 -0.73
CA ARG A 564 -26.47 -11.97 0.00
C ARG A 564 -26.38 -12.18 1.51
N HIS A 565 -26.91 -11.21 2.27
CA HIS A 565 -27.04 -11.37 3.72
C HIS A 565 -27.86 -12.63 4.06
N GLY A 566 -27.30 -13.47 4.91
CA GLY A 566 -27.84 -14.76 5.34
C GLY A 566 -27.44 -15.93 4.44
N ASP A 567 -27.04 -15.71 3.19
CA ASP A 567 -26.75 -16.83 2.27
C ASP A 567 -25.60 -17.71 2.81
N VAL A 568 -25.79 -19.02 2.71
CA VAL A 568 -24.74 -20.02 2.98
C VAL A 568 -24.30 -20.62 1.66
N LEU A 569 -23.01 -20.50 1.34
CA LEU A 569 -22.40 -21.18 0.20
C LEU A 569 -21.57 -22.36 0.68
N VAL A 570 -21.85 -23.55 0.16
CA VAL A 570 -21.15 -24.80 0.47
C VAL A 570 -20.33 -25.22 -0.73
N MET A 571 -19.04 -25.46 -0.52
CA MET A 571 -18.12 -26.09 -1.47
C MET A 571 -17.96 -27.55 -1.04
N GLU A 572 -18.61 -28.47 -1.75
CA GLU A 572 -18.62 -29.92 -1.47
C GLU A 572 -17.65 -30.65 -2.39
N GLY A 573 -16.67 -31.33 -1.80
CA GLY A 573 -15.62 -32.10 -2.48
C GLY A 573 -14.25 -31.41 -2.44
N ALA A 574 -13.20 -32.17 -2.12
CA ALA A 574 -11.82 -31.66 -2.07
C ALA A 574 -11.36 -31.04 -3.40
N GLY A 575 -11.85 -31.59 -4.52
CA GLY A 575 -11.56 -31.08 -5.86
C GLY A 575 -11.97 -29.62 -6.09
N VAL A 576 -12.91 -29.07 -5.31
CA VAL A 576 -13.23 -27.63 -5.40
C VAL A 576 -12.00 -26.81 -5.03
N GLN A 577 -11.33 -27.16 -3.93
CA GLN A 577 -10.15 -26.43 -3.46
C GLN A 577 -8.90 -26.81 -4.27
N ASP A 578 -8.77 -28.07 -4.67
CA ASP A 578 -7.56 -28.55 -5.35
C ASP A 578 -7.42 -28.05 -6.78
N PHE A 579 -8.53 -27.73 -7.44
CA PHE A 579 -8.56 -27.31 -8.86
C PHE A 579 -8.95 -25.85 -9.06
N TYR A 580 -9.76 -25.27 -8.17
CA TYR A 580 -10.25 -23.91 -8.30
C TYR A 580 -9.67 -23.00 -7.21
N GLU A 581 -9.49 -21.75 -7.59
CA GLU A 581 -9.31 -20.65 -6.64
C GLU A 581 -10.52 -19.72 -6.74
N HIS A 582 -10.78 -19.00 -5.66
CA HIS A 582 -11.91 -18.11 -5.57
C HIS A 582 -11.53 -16.75 -4.98
N THR A 583 -12.34 -15.74 -5.27
CA THR A 583 -12.23 -14.39 -4.71
C THR A 583 -13.62 -13.90 -4.36
N VAL A 584 -13.72 -13.08 -3.32
CA VAL A 584 -14.95 -12.40 -2.93
C VAL A 584 -14.73 -10.90 -3.05
N VAL A 585 -15.65 -10.25 -3.75
CA VAL A 585 -15.67 -8.80 -3.98
C VAL A 585 -16.95 -8.22 -3.36
N PRO A 586 -16.87 -7.72 -2.11
CA PRO A 586 -18.01 -7.07 -1.46
C PRO A 586 -18.38 -5.74 -2.11
N CYS A 587 -19.68 -5.44 -2.20
CA CYS A 587 -20.15 -4.14 -2.68
C CYS A 587 -19.99 -3.03 -1.61
N ASN A 588 -20.04 -3.39 -0.33
CA ASN A 588 -19.86 -2.51 0.82
C ASN A 588 -19.42 -3.38 2.02
N PHE A 589 -19.54 -2.86 3.25
CA PHE A 589 -19.23 -3.55 4.49
C PHE A 589 -19.91 -4.92 4.57
N ARG A 590 -19.08 -5.96 4.78
CA ARG A 590 -19.49 -7.36 4.83
C ARG A 590 -18.66 -8.11 5.86
N ILE A 591 -19.27 -9.07 6.53
CA ILE A 591 -18.60 -10.07 7.34
C ILE A 591 -18.91 -11.45 6.74
N ALA A 592 -17.91 -12.33 6.72
CA ALA A 592 -18.08 -13.74 6.42
C ALA A 592 -17.60 -14.59 7.58
N ALA A 593 -18.29 -15.70 7.83
CA ALA A 593 -17.81 -16.78 8.67
C ALA A 593 -17.68 -18.03 7.80
N THR A 594 -16.45 -18.51 7.60
CA THR A 594 -16.16 -19.72 6.82
C THR A 594 -15.84 -20.85 7.79
N ALA A 595 -16.69 -21.87 7.83
CA ALA A 595 -16.55 -23.04 8.67
C ALA A 595 -15.85 -24.18 7.91
N ARG A 596 -14.90 -24.83 8.59
CA ARG A 596 -14.08 -25.92 8.04
C ARG A 596 -13.92 -27.04 9.06
N TRP A 597 -13.56 -28.21 8.54
CA TRP A 597 -13.02 -29.29 9.35
C TRP A 597 -11.52 -29.36 9.08
N ILE A 598 -10.72 -29.25 10.14
CA ILE A 598 -9.27 -29.41 10.11
C ILE A 598 -8.93 -30.70 10.87
N GLU A 599 -8.17 -31.60 10.26
CA GLU A 599 -7.72 -32.82 10.92
C GLU A 599 -6.89 -32.49 12.18
N PRO A 600 -7.29 -32.99 13.37
CA PRO A 600 -6.53 -32.77 14.60
C PRO A 600 -5.08 -33.30 14.48
N HIS A 601 -4.14 -32.64 15.15
CA HIS A 601 -2.71 -33.01 15.23
C HIS A 601 -1.81 -32.68 14.04
N HIS A 602 -2.23 -31.82 13.12
CA HIS A 602 -1.41 -31.38 11.97
C HIS A 602 -1.03 -29.89 12.02
N ALA A 603 -1.00 -29.29 13.22
CA ALA A 603 -0.66 -27.88 13.47
C ALA A 603 0.84 -27.57 13.36
#